data_AF-A0A962H1N9-F1
#
_entry.id   AF-A0A962H1N9-F1
#
_cell.length_a   1.000
_cell.length_b   1.000
_cell.length_c   1.000
_cell.angle_alpha   90.00
_cell.angle_beta   90.00
_cell.angle_gamma   90.00
#
_symmetry.space_group_name_H-M   'P 1'
#
loop_
_entity.id
_entity.type
_entity.pdbx_description
1 polymer ?
#
loop_
_entity_poly.entity_id
_entity_poly.type
_entity_poly.pdbx_seq_one_letter_code
_entity_poly.pdbx_strand_id
1 'polypeptide(L)' 'MQVIDAIKNAKEMMLSLEITPPNKGTHINDLYETLDTLMPFKPKFINVTYHQPQVVYEEIDNVIYRIP' A
#
# COMPACT_ATOMS: atom_id res chain seq x y z
N MET A 1 5.39 -5.21 -18.54
CA MET A 1 4.00 -5.66 -18.73
C MET A 1 3.09 -4.52 -18.32
N GLN A 2 2.09 -4.14 -19.14
CA GLN A 2 1.08 -3.18 -18.71
C GLN A 2 -0.11 -3.92 -18.09
N VAL A 3 -0.68 -3.36 -17.02
CA VAL A 3 -1.85 -3.94 -16.34
C VAL A 3 -3.04 -4.07 -17.30
N ILE A 4 -3.24 -3.04 -18.15
CA ILE A 4 -4.32 -3.03 -19.14
C ILE A 4 -4.23 -4.19 -20.14
N ASP A 5 -3.02 -4.53 -20.59
CA ASP A 5 -2.82 -5.62 -21.54
C ASP A 5 -3.10 -6.96 -20.89
N ALA A 6 -2.69 -7.14 -19.64
CA ALA A 6 -2.91 -8.38 -18.92
C ALA A 6 -4.39 -8.60 -18.54
N ILE A 7 -5.15 -7.53 -18.28
CA ILE A 7 -6.61 -7.59 -18.15
C ILE A 7 -7.27 -7.96 -19.47
N LYS A 8 -6.90 -7.31 -20.58
CA LYS A 8 -7.48 -7.58 -21.91
C LYS A 8 -7.22 -9.00 -22.40
N ASN A 9 -6.07 -9.57 -22.04
CA ASN A 9 -5.65 -10.91 -22.49
C ASN A 9 -5.93 -12.02 -21.45
N ALA A 10 -6.67 -11.74 -20.38
CA ALA A 10 -6.96 -12.72 -19.34
C ALA A 10 -7.84 -13.86 -19.88
N LYS A 11 -7.33 -15.09 -19.79
CA LYS A 11 -8.05 -16.33 -20.14
C LYS A 11 -8.58 -17.08 -18.92
N GLU A 12 -8.15 -16.65 -17.74
CA GLU A 12 -8.42 -17.26 -16.44
C GLU A 12 -8.67 -16.16 -15.41
N MET A 13 -9.31 -16.52 -14.29
CA MET A 13 -9.49 -15.60 -13.16
C MET A 13 -8.13 -15.13 -12.65
N MET A 14 -7.99 -13.83 -12.42
CA MET A 14 -6.79 -13.23 -11.89
C MET A 14 -7.03 -12.75 -10.46
N LEU A 15 -6.09 -13.08 -9.58
CA LEU A 15 -5.99 -12.48 -8.26
C LEU A 15 -5.11 -11.23 -8.33
N SER A 16 -5.54 -10.14 -7.70
CA SER A 16 -4.72 -8.96 -7.43
C SER A 16 -4.81 -8.60 -5.95
N LEU A 17 -3.76 -8.00 -5.41
CA LEU A 17 -3.69 -7.57 -4.02
C LEU A 17 -3.49 -6.06 -3.94
N GLU A 18 -4.01 -5.47 -2.89
CA GLU A 18 -3.70 -4.10 -2.50
C GLU A 18 -3.14 -4.14 -1.07
N ILE A 19 -2.03 -3.44 -0.86
CA ILE A 19 -1.30 -3.40 0.40
C ILE A 19 -1.11 -1.95 0.84
N THR A 20 -1.23 -1.72 2.14
CA THR A 20 -0.87 -0.43 2.75
C THR A 20 0.64 -0.34 2.91
N PRO A 21 1.25 0.84 2.69
CA PRO A 21 2.67 1.02 2.91
C PRO A 21 3.00 0.83 4.39
N PRO A 22 4.23 0.38 4.72
CA PRO A 22 4.68 0.29 6.10
C PRO A 22 4.68 1.68 6.75
N ASN A 23 4.50 1.71 8.07
CA ASN A 23 4.55 2.96 8.83
C ASN A 23 5.90 3.65 8.61
N LYS A 24 5.89 4.99 8.58
CA LYS A 24 7.15 5.76 8.50
C LYS A 24 8.08 5.35 9.64
N GLY A 25 9.32 5.02 9.31
CA GLY A 25 10.35 4.58 10.27
C GLY A 25 10.40 3.07 10.52
N THR A 26 9.52 2.28 9.90
CA THR A 26 9.61 0.80 9.90
C THR A 26 10.38 0.30 8.68
N HIS A 27 10.96 -0.90 8.77
CA HIS A 27 11.78 -1.48 7.70
C HIS A 27 10.90 -2.05 6.59
N ILE A 28 11.32 -1.87 5.33
CA ILE A 28 10.63 -2.44 4.17
C ILE A 28 10.56 -3.98 4.20
N ASN A 29 11.42 -4.62 4.99
CA ASN A 29 11.48 -6.08 5.11
C ASN A 29 10.18 -6.67 5.66
N ASP A 30 9.51 -6.00 6.59
CA ASP A 30 8.23 -6.46 7.16
C ASP A 30 7.15 -6.59 6.06
N LEU A 31 7.21 -5.70 5.07
CA LEU A 31 6.32 -5.76 3.91
C LEU A 31 6.66 -6.97 3.02
N TYR A 32 7.94 -7.21 2.76
CA TYR A 32 8.38 -8.35 1.94
C TYR A 32 8.03 -9.69 2.59
N GLU A 33 8.26 -9.83 3.90
CA GLU A 33 7.88 -11.04 4.64
C GLU A 33 6.37 -11.30 4.55
N THR A 34 5.55 -10.25 4.65
CA THR A 34 4.10 -10.35 4.47
C THR A 34 3.76 -10.80 3.05
N LEU A 35 4.38 -10.19 2.02
CA LEU A 35 4.15 -10.55 0.63
C LEU A 35 4.57 -11.99 0.31
N ASP A 36 5.65 -12.48 0.88
CA ASP A 36 6.13 -13.86 0.68
C ASP A 36 5.09 -14.90 1.09
N THR A 37 4.30 -14.63 2.14
CA THR A 37 3.18 -15.52 2.54
C THR A 37 2.06 -15.57 1.50
N LEU A 38 1.92 -14.55 0.67
CA LEU A 38 0.86 -14.39 -0.33
C LEU A 38 1.33 -14.77 -1.74
N MET A 39 2.64 -14.86 -1.98
CA MET A 39 3.21 -15.26 -3.26
C MET A 39 2.76 -16.64 -3.79
N PRO A 40 2.46 -17.66 -2.96
CA PRO A 40 1.92 -18.94 -3.44
C PRO A 40 0.60 -18.82 -4.21
N PHE A 41 -0.19 -17.77 -3.94
CA PHE A 41 -1.44 -17.50 -4.65
C PHE A 41 -1.25 -16.83 -6.01
N LYS A 42 0.00 -16.52 -6.39
CA LYS A 42 0.40 -15.96 -7.68
C LYS A 42 -0.43 -14.72 -8.07
N PRO A 43 -0.46 -13.68 -7.22
CA PRO A 43 -1.14 -12.44 -7.58
C PRO A 43 -0.53 -11.87 -8.87
N LYS A 44 -1.38 -11.46 -9.81
CA LYS A 44 -0.94 -10.89 -11.10
C LYS A 44 -0.43 -9.45 -10.94
N PHE A 45 -1.00 -8.71 -9.98
CA PHE A 45 -0.61 -7.35 -9.64
C PHE A 45 -0.72 -7.12 -8.14
N ILE A 46 0.18 -6.28 -7.62
CA ILE A 46 0.16 -5.80 -6.25
C ILE A 46 0.18 -4.28 -6.31
N ASN A 47 -0.85 -3.65 -5.74
CA ASN A 47 -0.91 -2.20 -5.56
C ASN A 47 -0.43 -1.83 -4.17
N VAL A 48 0.33 -0.74 -4.06
CA VAL A 48 0.65 -0.12 -2.79
C VAL A 48 -0.18 1.15 -2.67
N THR A 49 -0.99 1.27 -1.62
CA THR A 49 -1.79 2.48 -1.42
C THR A 49 -0.89 3.68 -1.12
N TYR A 50 -1.39 4.86 -1.44
CA TYR A 50 -0.78 6.10 -1.04
C TYR A 50 -1.80 6.91 -0.25
N HIS A 51 -1.47 7.20 1.01
CA HIS A 51 -2.23 8.15 1.82
C HIS A 51 -1.61 9.54 1.62
N GLN A 52 -2.44 10.49 1.19
CA GLN A 52 -2.02 11.89 1.12
C GLN A 52 -1.56 12.34 2.52
N PRO A 53 -0.39 12.99 2.64
CA PRO A 53 0.03 13.53 3.93
C PRO A 53 -0.99 14.57 4.38
N GLN A 54 -1.69 14.26 5.47
CA GLN A 54 -2.56 15.22 6.14
C GLN A 54 -1.71 16.03 7.11
N VAL A 55 -1.90 17.35 7.09
CA VAL A 55 -1.38 18.21 8.14
C VAL A 55 -2.41 18.19 9.26
N VAL A 56 -2.05 17.58 10.38
CA VAL A 56 -2.89 17.57 11.58
C VAL A 56 -2.53 18.79 12.41
N TYR A 57 -3.54 19.54 12.83
CA TYR A 57 -3.40 20.63 13.78
C TYR A 57 -4.13 20.26 15.07
N GLU A 58 -3.47 20.42 16.20
CA GLU A 58 -4.06 20.20 17.52
C GLU A 58 -4.01 21.51 18.30
N GLU A 59 -5.11 21.86 18.97
CA GLU A 59 -5.18 23.04 19.82
C GLU A 59 -5.04 22.62 21.29
N ILE A 60 -4.01 23.12 21.97
CA ILE A 60 -3.76 22.90 23.39
C ILE A 60 -3.60 24.28 24.04
N ASP A 61 -4.38 24.58 25.07
CA ASP A 61 -4.32 25.87 25.80
C ASP A 61 -4.41 27.12 24.90
N ASN A 62 -5.33 27.12 23.92
CA ASN A 62 -5.49 28.17 22.89
C ASN A 62 -4.27 28.36 21.97
N VAL A 63 -3.37 27.38 21.88
CA VAL A 63 -2.23 27.37 20.98
C VAL A 63 -2.39 26.25 19.95
N ILE A 64 -2.28 26.59 18.66
CA ILE A 64 -2.37 25.63 17.55
C ILE A 64 -0.99 25.05 17.26
N TYR A 65 -0.84 23.74 17.45
CA TYR A 65 0.34 22.96 17.13
C TYR A 65 0.13 22.22 15.81
N ARG A 66 1.12 22.30 14.91
CA ARG A 66 1.18 21.42 13.75
C ARG A 66 1.85 20.11 14.15
N ILE A 67 1.15 19.00 13.99
CA ILE A 67 1.69 17.66 14.19
C ILE A 67 2.32 17.17 12.86
N PRO A 68 3.61 16.75 12.87
CA PRO A 68 4.32 16.28 11.68
C PRO A 68 3.88 14.88 11.19
#